data_AF-A0A3M8X3K6-F1
#
_entry.id   AF-A0A3M8X3K6-F1
#
_cell.length_a   1.000
_cell.length_b   1.000
_cell.length_c   1.000
_cell.angle_alpha   90.00
_cell.angle_beta   90.00
_cell.angle_gamma   90.00
#
_symmetry.space_group_name_H-M   'P 1'
#
loop_
_entity.id
_entity.type
_entity.pdbx_description
1 polymer ?
#
loop_
_entity_poly.entity_id
_entity_poly.type
_entity_poly.pdbx_seq_one_letter_code
_entity_poly.pdbx_strand_id
1 'polypeptide(L)'
;TLLAALLGRLPLDEGHASLGPGVVVGEIDQARALFFGGEALLDAFGAAVPEMAPADVRTLLAKFGLKAAHVLRPASTLSPGERTRAALALLQARGVNLLVLDEPTNHLDLPAIEQLESALASYQGTLLLVTHDRRMLEAVHTTRRLEVAEGHVTEVWHDVHRDP
;
A
#
# COMPACT_ATOMS: atom_id res chain seq x y z
N THR A 1 15.05 9.90 0.92
CA THR A 1 15.93 10.13 2.09
C THR A 1 15.16 10.17 3.41
N LEU A 2 14.15 11.04 3.56
CA LEU A 2 13.32 11.09 4.77
C LEU A 2 12.63 9.75 5.09
N LEU A 3 12.02 9.12 4.08
CA LEU A 3 11.37 7.81 4.25
C LEU A 3 12.35 6.76 4.77
N ALA A 4 13.56 6.69 4.22
CA ALA A 4 14.59 5.77 4.66
C ALA A 4 15.01 6.02 6.12
N ALA A 5 15.11 7.28 6.55
CA ALA A 5 15.39 7.64 7.93
C ALA A 5 14.25 7.25 8.88
N LEU A 6 12.99 7.54 8.51
CA LEU A 6 11.80 7.16 9.29
C LEU A 6 11.66 5.64 9.44
N LEU A 7 12.05 4.89 8.40
CA LEU A 7 12.03 3.43 8.40
C LEU A 7 13.28 2.80 9.04
N GLY A 8 14.21 3.60 9.59
CA GLY A 8 15.44 3.12 10.22
C GLY A 8 16.46 2.51 9.25
N ARG A 9 16.31 2.75 7.94
CA ARG A 9 17.21 2.27 6.88
C ARG A 9 18.38 3.21 6.63
N LEU A 10 18.30 4.43 7.15
CA LEU A 10 19.35 5.44 7.06
C LEU A 10 19.64 5.96 8.48
N PRO A 11 20.91 5.97 8.94
CA PRO A 11 21.27 6.56 10.22
C PRO A 11 21.04 8.08 10.18
N LEU A 12 20.67 8.64 11.33
CA LEU A 12 20.60 10.08 11.52
C LEU A 12 21.97 10.60 11.95
N ASP A 13 22.36 11.76 11.41
CA ASP A 13 23.56 12.47 11.88
C ASP A 13 23.35 13.00 13.32
N GLU A 14 22.13 13.46 13.62
CA GLU A 14 21.71 13.95 14.94
C GLU A 14 20.24 13.58 15.25
N GLY A 15 19.89 13.49 16.54
CA GLY A 15 18.53 13.18 16.99
C GLY A 15 18.22 11.69 17.09
N HIS A 16 16.93 11.34 17.10
CA HIS A 16 16.47 9.97 17.32
C HIS A 16 15.28 9.66 16.42
N ALA A 17 15.28 8.48 15.81
CA ALA A 17 14.13 7.89 15.13
C ALA A 17 13.97 6.44 15.60
N SER A 18 12.74 6.05 15.88
CA SER A 18 12.42 4.68 16.29
C SER A 18 11.06 4.27 15.74
N LEU A 19 10.97 3.07 15.19
CA LEU A 19 9.71 2.41 14.95
C LEU A 19 9.27 1.69 16.23
N GLY A 20 7.97 1.68 16.51
CA GLY A 20 7.44 0.92 17.65
C GLY A 20 7.74 -0.57 17.49
N PRO A 21 7.93 -1.33 18.60
CA PRO A 21 8.38 -2.72 18.56
C PRO A 21 7.41 -3.71 17.89
N GLY A 22 6.19 -3.28 17.55
CA GLY A 22 5.21 -4.06 16.80
C GLY A 22 4.93 -3.55 15.39
N VAL A 23 5.68 -2.56 14.89
CA VAL A 23 5.47 -2.02 13.54
C VAL A 23 6.04 -2.99 12.51
N VAL A 24 5.16 -3.50 11.65
CA VAL A 24 5.51 -4.32 10.49
C VAL A 24 5.25 -3.48 9.26
N VAL A 25 6.34 -3.10 8.60
CA VAL A 25 6.32 -2.23 7.42
C VAL A 25 6.13 -3.08 6.18
N GLY A 26 5.27 -2.62 5.27
CA GLY A 26 5.09 -3.24 3.96
C GLY A 26 5.01 -2.20 2.86
N GLU A 27 5.64 -2.50 1.73
CA GLU A 27 5.63 -1.65 0.54
C GLU A 27 4.70 -2.21 -0.52
N ILE A 28 3.81 -1.37 -1.03
CA ILE A 28 2.79 -1.82 -1.98
C ILE A 28 3.39 -2.30 -3.30
N ASP A 29 4.43 -1.63 -3.79
CA ASP A 29 5.01 -1.94 -5.09
C ASP A 29 5.80 -3.25 -5.07
N GLN A 30 6.48 -3.54 -3.96
CA GLN A 30 7.10 -4.84 -3.74
C GLN A 30 6.06 -5.96 -3.71
N ALA A 31 4.91 -5.74 -3.06
CA ALA A 31 3.84 -6.73 -3.03
C ALA A 31 3.18 -6.91 -4.40
N ARG A 32 2.97 -5.83 -5.17
CA ARG A 32 2.44 -5.89 -6.54
C ARG A 32 3.37 -6.68 -7.48
N ALA A 33 4.69 -6.53 -7.32
CA ALA A 33 5.69 -7.21 -8.14
C ALA A 33 5.53 -8.74 -8.16
N LEU A 34 4.99 -9.32 -7.07
CA LEU A 34 4.75 -10.75 -6.94
C LEU A 34 3.61 -11.27 -7.83
N PHE A 35 2.76 -10.38 -8.35
CA PHE A 35 1.57 -10.72 -9.10
C PHE A 35 1.66 -10.34 -10.59
N PHE A 36 2.88 -10.31 -11.13
CA PHE A 36 3.12 -10.20 -12.58
C PHE A 36 3.43 -11.56 -13.23
N GLY A 37 3.54 -12.63 -12.44
CA GLY A 37 3.81 -13.98 -12.92
C GLY A 37 2.65 -14.64 -13.67
N GLY A 38 2.97 -15.69 -14.43
CA GLY A 38 1.99 -16.49 -15.19
C GLY A 38 1.25 -17.55 -14.37
N GLU A 39 1.64 -17.74 -13.10
CA GLU A 39 0.97 -18.67 -12.19
C GLU A 39 -0.38 -18.12 -11.72
N ALA A 40 -1.28 -19.02 -11.26
CA ALA A 40 -2.58 -18.58 -10.78
C ALA A 40 -2.42 -17.66 -9.57
N LEU A 41 -3.28 -16.64 -9.44
CA LEU A 41 -3.23 -15.71 -8.31
C LEU A 41 -3.24 -16.44 -6.95
N LEU A 42 -4.03 -17.51 -6.82
CA LEU A 42 -4.05 -18.31 -5.59
C LEU A 42 -2.69 -18.92 -5.26
N ASP A 43 -1.97 -19.40 -6.27
CA ASP A 43 -0.68 -20.07 -6.12
C ASP A 43 0.42 -19.05 -5.81
N ALA A 44 0.47 -17.94 -6.56
CA ALA A 44 1.38 -16.83 -6.29
C ALA A 44 1.21 -16.30 -4.86
N PHE A 45 -0.04 -16.13 -4.44
CA PHE A 45 -0.37 -15.66 -3.10
C PHE A 45 0.02 -16.70 -2.04
N GLY A 46 -0.34 -17.97 -2.24
CA GLY A 46 -0.01 -19.06 -1.31
C GLY A 46 1.50 -19.24 -1.14
N ALA A 47 2.28 -19.10 -2.22
CA ALA A 47 3.74 -19.14 -2.15
C ALA A 47 4.32 -17.97 -1.32
N ALA A 48 3.62 -16.84 -1.29
CA ALA A 48 4.04 -15.64 -0.56
C ALA A 48 3.65 -15.66 0.94
N VAL A 49 2.77 -16.59 1.35
CA VAL A 49 2.33 -16.86 2.74
C VAL A 49 2.13 -18.38 2.98
N PRO A 50 3.20 -19.18 2.94
CA PRO A 50 3.13 -20.64 2.99
C PRO A 50 2.52 -21.20 4.28
N GLU A 51 2.49 -20.40 5.35
CA GLU A 51 1.86 -20.72 6.63
C GLU A 51 0.32 -20.67 6.61
N MET A 52 -0.28 -20.02 5.61
CA MET A 52 -1.74 -19.89 5.48
C MET A 52 -2.35 -21.04 4.69
N ALA A 53 -3.46 -21.59 5.18
CA ALA A 53 -4.20 -22.60 4.42
C ALA A 53 -4.83 -21.98 3.15
N PRO A 54 -4.92 -22.72 2.03
CA PRO A 54 -5.51 -22.20 0.79
C PRO A 54 -6.95 -21.69 0.94
N ALA A 55 -7.72 -22.23 1.88
CA ALA A 55 -9.07 -21.77 2.20
C ALA A 55 -9.07 -20.37 2.82
N ASP A 56 -8.11 -20.08 3.70
CA ASP A 56 -7.95 -18.77 4.34
C ASP A 56 -7.46 -17.73 3.33
N VAL A 57 -6.54 -18.12 2.45
CA VAL A 57 -6.09 -17.28 1.33
C VAL A 57 -7.28 -16.88 0.44
N ARG A 58 -8.14 -17.82 0.05
CA ARG A 58 -9.35 -17.53 -0.74
C ARG A 58 -10.30 -16.60 0.00
N THR A 59 -10.50 -16.82 1.29
CA THR A 59 -11.36 -15.97 2.14
C THR A 59 -10.83 -14.54 2.20
N LEU A 60 -9.52 -14.38 2.39
CA LEU A 60 -8.88 -13.09 2.42
C LEU A 60 -8.95 -12.38 1.06
N LEU A 61 -8.61 -13.06 -0.03
CA LEU A 61 -8.75 -12.50 -1.38
C LEU A 61 -10.20 -12.07 -1.67
N ALA A 62 -11.18 -12.87 -1.26
CA ALA A 62 -12.60 -12.53 -1.42
C ALA A 62 -12.99 -11.27 -0.62
N LYS A 63 -12.42 -11.05 0.57
CA LYS A 63 -12.61 -9.81 1.37
C LYS A 63 -12.12 -8.56 0.62
N PHE A 64 -11.08 -8.70 -0.19
CA PHE A 64 -10.59 -7.65 -1.10
C PHE A 64 -11.30 -7.68 -2.47
N GLY A 65 -12.42 -8.39 -2.60
CA GLY A 65 -13.23 -8.44 -3.81
C GLY A 65 -12.63 -9.27 -4.95
N LEU A 66 -11.64 -10.12 -4.67
CA LEU A 66 -11.03 -11.05 -5.61
C LEU A 66 -11.68 -12.43 -5.46
N LYS A 67 -12.73 -12.66 -6.26
CA LYS A 67 -13.55 -13.89 -6.24
C LYS A 67 -12.92 -15.04 -7.03
N ALA A 68 -13.61 -16.19 -7.06
CA ALA A 68 -13.20 -17.43 -7.73
C ALA A 68 -12.66 -17.25 -9.18
N ALA A 69 -13.28 -16.36 -9.97
CA ALA A 69 -12.85 -16.08 -11.34
C ALA A 69 -11.44 -15.44 -11.44
N HIS A 70 -11.01 -14.74 -10.39
CA HIS A 70 -9.69 -14.08 -10.33
C HIS A 70 -8.62 -15.01 -9.76
N VAL A 71 -8.96 -15.82 -8.74
CA VAL A 71 -7.96 -16.62 -8.02
C VAL A 71 -7.44 -17.81 -8.84
N LEU A 72 -8.20 -18.29 -9.82
CA LEU A 72 -7.83 -19.43 -10.66
C LEU A 72 -7.12 -19.06 -11.97
N ARG A 73 -7.07 -17.76 -12.32
CA ARG A 73 -6.43 -17.29 -13.55
C ARG A 73 -5.01 -16.78 -13.25
N PRO A 74 -4.13 -16.70 -14.27
CA PRO A 74 -2.78 -16.16 -14.11
C PRO A 74 -2.77 -14.76 -13.50
N ALA A 75 -1.88 -14.50 -12.53
CA ALA A 75 -1.76 -13.20 -11.88
C ALA A 75 -1.40 -12.07 -12.87
N SER A 76 -0.67 -12.39 -13.92
CA SER A 76 -0.36 -11.49 -15.04
C SER A 76 -1.60 -10.94 -15.76
N THR A 77 -2.73 -11.65 -15.72
CA THR A 77 -3.99 -11.23 -16.36
C THR A 77 -4.83 -10.31 -15.48
N LEU A 78 -4.40 -10.05 -14.24
CA LEU A 78 -5.09 -9.13 -13.34
C LEU A 78 -5.00 -7.70 -13.89
N SER A 79 -6.10 -6.97 -13.77
CA SER A 79 -6.07 -5.53 -13.97
C SER A 79 -5.17 -4.87 -12.92
N PRO A 80 -4.66 -3.65 -13.17
CA PRO A 80 -3.79 -2.97 -12.21
C PRO A 80 -4.38 -2.89 -10.79
N GLY A 81 -5.68 -2.64 -10.66
CA GLY A 81 -6.40 -2.55 -9.39
C GLY A 81 -6.72 -3.88 -8.73
N GLU A 82 -6.99 -4.93 -9.52
CA GLU A 82 -7.04 -6.28 -8.96
C GLU A 82 -5.68 -6.68 -8.39
N ARG A 83 -4.59 -6.31 -9.06
CA ARG A 83 -3.23 -6.52 -8.57
C ARG A 83 -2.96 -5.73 -7.30
N THR A 84 -3.39 -4.47 -7.23
CA THR A 84 -3.29 -3.64 -6.01
C THR A 84 -4.09 -4.27 -4.86
N ARG A 85 -5.31 -4.74 -5.11
CA ARG A 85 -6.13 -5.42 -4.09
C ARG A 85 -5.49 -6.73 -3.61
N ALA A 86 -4.86 -7.48 -4.51
CA ALA A 86 -4.10 -8.68 -4.15
C ALA A 86 -2.87 -8.33 -3.30
N ALA A 87 -2.16 -7.26 -3.64
CA ALA A 87 -1.03 -6.75 -2.86
C ALA A 87 -1.45 -6.31 -1.46
N LEU A 88 -2.53 -5.56 -1.32
CA LEU A 88 -3.07 -5.16 0.00
C LEU A 88 -3.52 -6.37 0.83
N ALA A 89 -4.15 -7.36 0.19
CA ALA A 89 -4.50 -8.61 0.83
C ALA A 89 -3.25 -9.35 1.35
N LEU A 90 -2.19 -9.40 0.55
CA LEU A 90 -0.94 -10.05 0.93
C LEU A 90 -0.25 -9.33 2.09
N LEU A 91 -0.25 -8.00 2.07
CA LEU A 91 0.32 -7.18 3.14
C LEU A 91 -0.47 -7.40 4.44
N GLN A 92 -1.80 -7.42 4.37
CA GLN A 92 -2.64 -7.77 5.52
C GLN A 92 -2.36 -9.19 6.04
N ALA A 93 -2.18 -10.16 5.15
CA ALA A 93 -1.84 -11.54 5.52
C ALA A 93 -0.52 -11.62 6.30
N ARG A 94 0.48 -10.83 5.90
CA ARG A 94 1.79 -10.74 6.54
C ARG A 94 1.79 -9.93 7.84
N GLY A 95 0.63 -9.47 8.31
CA GLY A 95 0.51 -8.66 9.52
C GLY A 95 1.08 -7.25 9.37
N VAL A 96 1.24 -6.74 8.13
CA VAL A 96 1.66 -5.37 7.88
C VAL A 96 0.65 -4.41 8.51
N ASN A 97 1.13 -3.50 9.35
CA ASN A 97 0.33 -2.47 9.99
C ASN A 97 0.75 -1.05 9.58
N LEU A 98 1.92 -0.90 8.96
CA LEU A 98 2.36 0.32 8.30
C LEU A 98 2.56 0.06 6.81
N LEU A 99 1.65 0.57 5.99
CA LEU A 99 1.75 0.53 4.54
C LEU A 99 2.49 1.77 4.03
N VAL A 100 3.54 1.55 3.26
CA VAL A 100 4.37 2.60 2.67
C VAL A 100 4.17 2.62 1.16
N LEU A 101 3.93 3.81 0.62
CA LEU A 101 3.85 4.08 -0.81
C LEU A 101 4.78 5.23 -1.15
N ASP A 102 5.71 5.00 -2.05
CA ASP A 102 6.65 6.00 -2.54
C ASP A 102 6.43 6.23 -4.03
N GLU A 103 5.82 7.37 -4.37
CA GLU A 103 5.38 7.73 -5.72
C GLU A 103 4.55 6.63 -6.42
N PRO A 104 3.45 6.16 -5.79
CA PRO A 104 2.76 4.96 -6.24
C PRO A 104 1.98 5.13 -7.55
N THR A 105 1.77 6.38 -8.00
CA THR A 105 1.16 6.70 -9.28
C THR A 105 2.16 6.64 -10.43
N ASN A 106 3.46 6.55 -10.14
CA ASN A 106 4.47 6.47 -11.17
C ASN A 106 4.29 5.18 -12.00
N HIS A 107 4.41 5.30 -13.32
CA HIS A 107 4.17 4.22 -14.27
C HIS A 107 2.73 3.63 -14.26
N LEU A 108 1.76 4.29 -13.63
CA LEU A 108 0.35 3.93 -13.70
C LEU A 108 -0.38 4.79 -14.74
N ASP A 109 -1.34 4.17 -15.42
CA ASP A 109 -2.33 4.90 -16.22
C ASP A 109 -3.50 5.38 -15.33
N LEU A 110 -4.32 6.30 -15.84
CA LEU A 110 -5.44 6.87 -15.09
C LEU A 110 -6.37 5.80 -14.47
N PRO A 111 -6.78 4.74 -15.19
CA PRO A 111 -7.59 3.67 -14.60
C PRO A 111 -6.90 2.94 -13.44
N ALA A 112 -5.58 2.75 -13.50
CA ALA A 112 -4.83 2.15 -12.41
C ALA A 112 -4.71 3.08 -11.19
N ILE A 113 -4.60 4.40 -11.40
CA ILE A 113 -4.61 5.40 -10.34
C ILE A 113 -5.95 5.37 -9.60
N GLU A 114 -7.08 5.46 -10.31
CA GLU A 114 -8.42 5.42 -9.71
C GLU A 114 -8.65 4.14 -8.89
N GLN A 115 -8.12 3.02 -9.37
CA GLN A 115 -8.23 1.75 -8.65
C GLN A 115 -7.32 1.70 -7.40
N LEU A 116 -6.15 2.32 -7.45
CA LEU A 116 -5.28 2.48 -6.29
C LEU A 116 -5.95 3.36 -5.23
N GLU A 117 -6.48 4.51 -5.62
CA GLU A 117 -7.23 5.44 -4.75
C GLU A 117 -8.37 4.72 -4.03
N SER A 118 -9.21 4.00 -4.78
CA SER A 118 -10.32 3.23 -4.20
C SER A 118 -9.84 2.16 -3.22
N ALA A 119 -8.75 1.47 -3.53
CA ALA A 119 -8.20 0.44 -2.67
C ALA A 119 -7.63 1.04 -1.36
N LEU A 120 -6.92 2.16 -1.44
CA LEU A 120 -6.39 2.87 -0.27
C LEU A 120 -7.48 3.50 0.59
N ALA A 121 -8.56 4.01 -0.01
CA ALA A 121 -9.72 4.52 0.73
C ALA A 121 -10.38 3.44 1.61
N SER A 122 -10.28 2.17 1.22
CA SER A 122 -10.79 1.03 2.00
C SER A 122 -9.80 0.48 3.04
N TYR A 123 -8.55 0.94 3.03
CA TYR A 123 -7.50 0.42 3.90
C TYR A 123 -7.63 0.98 5.32
N GLN A 124 -7.72 0.09 6.31
CA GLN A 124 -7.96 0.43 7.71
C GLN A 124 -6.67 0.52 8.55
N GLY A 125 -5.50 0.26 7.95
CA GLY A 125 -4.21 0.31 8.63
C GLY A 125 -3.56 1.69 8.58
N THR A 126 -2.34 1.81 9.12
CA THR A 126 -1.56 3.04 8.99
C THR A 126 -1.00 3.16 7.58
N LEU A 127 -1.20 4.32 6.96
CA LEU A 127 -0.73 4.64 5.62
C LEU A 127 0.33 5.74 5.69
N LEU A 128 1.47 5.52 5.05
CA LEU A 128 2.49 6.53 4.77
C LEU A 128 2.61 6.68 3.25
N LEU A 129 2.00 7.74 2.73
CA LEU A 129 1.97 8.05 1.31
C LEU A 129 2.93 9.20 1.01
N VAL A 130 3.90 8.96 0.13
CA VAL A 130 4.78 9.97 -0.45
C VAL A 130 4.38 10.13 -1.91
N THR A 131 3.90 11.32 -2.27
CA THR A 131 3.55 11.62 -3.66
C THR A 131 3.55 13.12 -3.93
N HIS A 132 3.88 13.50 -5.17
CA HIS A 132 3.66 14.84 -5.68
C HIS A 132 2.27 15.01 -6.34
N ASP A 133 1.47 13.95 -6.45
CA ASP A 133 0.15 13.99 -7.08
C ASP A 133 -0.91 14.57 -6.13
N ARG A 134 -1.43 15.74 -6.49
CA ARG A 134 -2.48 16.42 -5.72
C ARG A 134 -3.80 15.66 -5.71
N ARG A 135 -4.16 14.98 -6.81
CA ARG A 135 -5.43 14.24 -6.92
C ARG A 135 -5.43 13.05 -5.97
N MET A 136 -4.33 12.30 -5.96
CA MET A 136 -4.11 11.18 -5.04
C MET A 136 -4.26 11.61 -3.57
N LEU A 137 -3.71 12.79 -3.22
CA LEU A 137 -3.80 13.35 -1.88
C LEU A 137 -5.20 13.84 -1.49
N GLU A 138 -6.01 14.21 -2.48
CA GLU A 138 -7.42 14.59 -2.29
C GLU A 138 -8.32 13.35 -2.21
N ALA A 139 -8.00 12.29 -2.96
CA ALA A 139 -8.77 11.05 -3.01
C ALA A 139 -8.54 10.15 -1.79
N VAL A 140 -7.37 10.20 -1.17
CA VAL A 140 -7.02 9.40 0.00
C VAL A 140 -7.18 10.22 1.27
N HIS A 141 -8.05 9.78 2.18
CA HIS A 141 -8.21 10.42 3.48
C HIS A 141 -6.92 10.30 4.31
N THR A 142 -6.22 11.42 4.48
CA THR A 142 -5.02 11.52 5.31
C THR A 142 -5.33 12.30 6.58
N THR A 143 -4.78 11.84 7.71
CA THR A 143 -4.97 12.49 9.02
C THR A 143 -3.95 13.58 9.28
N ARG A 144 -2.78 13.50 8.63
CA ARG A 144 -1.67 14.45 8.76
C ARG A 144 -1.01 14.63 7.41
N ARG A 145 -0.60 15.86 7.11
CA ARG A 145 0.12 16.20 5.88
C ARG A 145 1.44 16.84 6.24
N LEU A 146 2.52 16.24 5.74
CA LEU A 146 3.88 16.76 5.90
C LEU A 146 4.38 17.27 4.55
N GLU A 147 4.88 18.49 4.52
CA GLU A 147 5.56 19.07 3.38
C GLU A 147 7.06 19.05 3.63
N VAL A 148 7.81 18.62 2.62
CA VAL A 148 9.27 18.57 2.67
C VAL A 148 9.81 19.55 1.64
N ALA A 149 10.36 20.66 2.13
CA ALA A 149 10.89 21.73 1.28
C ALA A 149 12.19 22.27 1.88
N GLU A 150 13.18 22.55 1.03
CA GLU A 150 14.46 23.16 1.43
C GLU A 150 15.19 22.42 2.58
N GLY A 151 15.03 21.09 2.66
CA GLY A 151 15.64 20.27 3.72
C GLY A 151 14.88 20.28 5.05
N HIS A 152 13.74 20.96 5.13
CA HIS A 152 12.88 21.02 6.29
C HIS A 152 11.59 20.22 6.08
N VAL A 153 11.04 19.69 7.17
CA VAL A 153 9.73 19.04 7.21
C VAL A 153 8.78 19.90 8.03
N THR A 154 7.68 20.32 7.44
CA THR A 154 6.64 21.12 8.09
C THR A 154 5.30 20.37 8.04
N GLU A 155 4.53 20.45 9.11
CA GLU A 155 3.16 19.92 9.09
C GLU A 155 2.20 21.00 8.58
N VAL A 156 1.44 20.66 7.54
CA VAL A 156 0.44 21.54 6.94
C VAL A 156 -0.92 21.22 7.56
N TRP A 157 -1.46 22.15 8.33
CA TRP A 157 -2.81 22.05 8.88
C TRP A 157 -3.81 22.50 7.83
N HIS A 158 -4.64 21.57 7.33
CA HIS A 158 -5.86 21.95 6.60
C HIS A 158 -7.01 22.06 7.59
N ASP A 159 -7.62 23.24 7.67
CA ASP A 159 -8.82 23.48 8.45
C ASP A 159 -10.00 22.70 7.84
N VAL A 160 -10.44 21.64 8.51
CA VAL A 160 -11.49 20.72 8.02
C VAL A 160 -12.90 21.24 8.36
N HIS A 161 -13.06 22.52 8.66
CA HIS A 161 -14.37 23.12 8.96
C HIS A 161 -14.70 24.25 7.99
N ARG A 162 -15.00 23.88 6.74
CA ARG A 162 -15.80 24.75 5.89
C ARG A 162 -16.81 23.95 5.07
N ASP A 163 -17.96 23.73 5.69
CA ASP A 163 -19.23 23.48 4.98
C ASP A 163 -20.31 24.32 5.67
N PRO A 164 -21.17 25.00 4.91
CA PRO A 164 -22.57 25.13 5.29
C PRO A 164 -23.49 24.34 4.34
#